data_AF-A0A2G2JQ21-F1
#
_entry.id   AF-A0A2G2JQ21-F1
#
_cell.length_a   1.000
_cell.length_b   1.000
_cell.length_c   1.000
_cell.angle_alpha   90.00
_cell.angle_beta   90.00
_cell.angle_gamma   90.00
#
_symmetry.space_group_name_H-M   'P 1'
#
loop_
_entity.id
_entity.type
_entity.pdbx_description
1 polymer ?
#
loop_
_entity_poly.entity_id
_entity_poly.type
_entity_poly.pdbx_seq_one_letter_code
_entity_poly.pdbx_strand_id
1 'polypeptide(L)'
;MLLLLLMSLTRGKRPSFFIVAIFLLSEILLVNALIAVNGAATNPFSAVLLIPTVLAFMLLPYAYAALLLLVSVAAQASQLLLLSEHAHHHNANMVDHSQAMIAGFVITSVLIAVIVVYFRRQIARRERDLQQLRERQLRDEQLLAIGTAAAQFTHDVATPAQSIKFLLEEANEDAHPPAWLAPLNIQFQRIQNHLQDWRLIADDIRAQRLHEYKEVELWKSIKQLLLVARPEASVQWHRDDADYLYTLSADRTLLPAVISVIINSCEAAAKTDDNTVHVVSKLEHSRWQLSIRNRISSQDKNVLEQLGQQLVQSNKSLDSDTGVILGMGAGAVISNVTIEKFGGHVRWEKQQDEYEQESILTTIELPVTRQ
;
A
#
# COMPACT_ATOMS: atom_id res chain seq x y z
N MET A 1 -1.87 36.36 20.54
CA MET A 1 -2.55 37.43 19.78
C MET A 1 -1.76 37.82 18.54
N LEU A 2 -0.45 38.10 18.62
CA LEU A 2 0.40 38.39 17.44
C LEU A 2 0.39 37.25 16.40
N LEU A 3 0.39 35.99 16.85
CA LEU A 3 0.33 34.83 15.96
C LEU A 3 -1.02 34.67 15.24
N LEU A 4 -2.13 34.96 15.91
CA LEU A 4 -3.47 34.94 15.29
C LEU A 4 -3.63 36.08 14.27
N LEU A 5 -3.00 37.23 14.55
CA LEU A 5 -2.93 38.38 13.66
C LEU A 5 -2.08 38.05 12.42
N LEU A 6 -0.93 37.39 12.58
CA LEU A 6 -0.12 36.88 11.47
C LEU A 6 -0.89 35.85 10.63
N MET A 7 -1.56 34.87 11.25
CA MET A 7 -2.37 33.87 10.56
C MET A 7 -3.57 34.48 9.82
N SER A 8 -4.14 35.56 10.36
CA SER A 8 -5.19 36.35 9.70
C SER A 8 -4.68 37.08 8.45
N LEU A 9 -3.44 37.61 8.49
CA LEU A 9 -2.82 38.27 7.33
C LEU A 9 -2.30 37.28 6.29
N THR A 10 -1.83 36.09 6.68
CA THR A 10 -1.32 35.08 5.75
C THR A 10 -2.44 34.14 5.29
N ARG A 11 -3.32 34.62 4.41
CA ARG A 11 -4.35 33.79 3.76
C ARG A 11 -3.69 32.66 2.92
N GLY A 12 -3.71 31.43 3.44
CA GLY A 12 -3.51 30.20 2.66
C GLY A 12 -2.10 29.58 2.66
N LYS A 13 -1.08 30.23 3.22
CA LYS A 13 0.27 29.63 3.37
C LYS A 13 0.51 29.21 4.81
N ARG A 14 0.84 27.93 5.05
CA ARG A 14 1.26 27.46 6.38
C ARG A 14 2.64 28.06 6.68
N PRO A 15 2.77 28.95 7.69
CA PRO A 15 4.08 29.52 8.05
C PRO A 15 5.03 28.42 8.51
N SER A 16 6.33 28.57 8.21
CA SER A 16 7.37 27.64 8.69
C SER A 16 7.35 27.56 10.21
N PHE A 17 7.53 26.37 10.77
CA PHE A 17 7.56 26.14 12.22
C PHE A 17 8.51 27.09 12.96
N PHE A 18 9.60 27.48 12.31
CA PHE A 18 10.59 28.41 12.88
C PHE A 18 10.02 29.82 13.08
N ILE A 19 9.25 30.33 12.11
CA ILE A 19 8.60 31.64 12.19
C ILE A 19 7.58 31.63 13.33
N VAL A 20 6.75 30.58 13.38
CA VAL A 20 5.74 30.41 14.43
C VAL A 20 6.39 30.36 15.82
N ALA A 21 7.55 29.68 15.95
CA ALA A 21 8.31 29.61 17.19
C ALA A 21 8.79 30.99 17.66
N ILE A 22 9.36 31.80 16.77
CA ILE A 22 9.87 33.14 17.10
C ILE A 22 8.73 34.06 17.56
N PHE A 23 7.58 34.03 16.88
CA PHE A 23 6.42 34.84 17.26
C PHE A 23 5.85 34.43 18.63
N LEU A 24 5.77 33.13 18.92
CA LEU A 24 5.33 32.67 20.23
C LEU A 24 6.34 32.98 21.33
N LEU A 25 7.64 32.86 21.03
CA LEU A 25 8.70 33.25 21.95
C LEU A 25 8.59 34.75 22.29
N SER A 26 8.43 35.62 21.28
CA SER A 26 8.30 37.06 21.52
C SER A 26 7.03 37.39 22.31
N GLU A 27 5.93 36.70 22.06
CA GLU A 27 4.70 36.84 22.84
C GLU A 27 4.88 36.39 24.30
N ILE A 28 5.54 35.26 24.55
CA ILE A 28 5.85 34.76 25.90
C ILE A 28 6.75 35.76 26.65
N LEU A 29 7.77 36.31 25.99
CA LEU A 29 8.68 37.29 26.59
C LEU A 29 7.96 38.62 26.88
N LEU A 30 7.13 39.10 25.95
CA LEU A 30 6.35 40.34 26.13
C LEU A 30 5.38 40.22 27.31
N VAL A 31 4.64 39.11 27.39
CA VAL A 31 3.70 38.86 28.49
C VAL A 31 4.45 38.74 29.82
N ASN A 32 5.58 38.03 29.86
CA ASN A 32 6.41 37.94 31.07
C ASN A 32 6.95 39.32 31.50
N ALA A 33 7.37 40.17 30.55
CA ALA A 33 7.83 41.53 30.86
C ALA A 33 6.69 42.39 31.43
N LEU A 34 5.48 42.28 30.86
CA LEU A 34 4.31 42.98 31.39
C LEU A 34 3.96 42.52 32.81
N ILE A 35 4.02 41.22 33.08
CA ILE A 35 3.82 40.65 34.42
C ILE A 35 4.88 41.20 35.39
N ALA A 36 6.16 41.24 34.98
CA ALA A 36 7.25 41.76 35.81
C ALA A 36 7.01 43.22 36.27
N VAL A 37 6.51 44.08 35.38
CA VAL A 37 6.21 45.50 35.71
C VAL A 37 4.98 45.65 36.60
N ASN A 38 4.00 44.73 36.52
CA ASN A 38 2.72 44.85 37.21
C ASN A 38 2.61 43.98 38.49
N GLY A 39 3.71 43.71 39.19
CA GLY A 39 3.71 42.95 40.45
C GLY A 39 4.33 41.54 40.37
N ALA A 40 4.96 41.21 39.25
CA ALA A 40 5.77 40.00 39.06
C ALA A 40 5.03 38.71 39.47
N ALA A 41 5.66 37.85 40.27
CA ALA A 41 5.11 36.55 40.67
C ALA A 41 3.82 36.62 41.53
N THR A 42 3.41 37.80 41.99
CA THR A 42 2.14 37.99 42.74
C THR A 42 0.95 38.30 41.83
N ASN A 43 1.20 38.48 40.53
CA ASN A 43 0.20 38.90 39.58
C ASN A 43 -0.57 37.70 38.98
N PRO A 44 -1.91 37.61 39.14
CA PRO A 44 -2.73 36.54 38.58
C PRO A 44 -2.75 36.48 37.04
N PHE A 45 -2.26 37.52 36.35
CA PHE A 45 -2.09 37.52 34.90
C PHE A 45 -1.05 36.49 34.41
N SER A 46 -0.30 35.83 35.29
CA SER A 46 0.54 34.67 34.94
C SER A 46 -0.24 33.56 34.21
N ALA A 47 -1.54 33.40 34.51
CA ALA A 47 -2.42 32.47 33.81
C ALA A 47 -2.58 32.80 32.30
N VAL A 48 -2.37 34.05 31.87
CA VAL A 48 -2.44 34.42 30.43
C VAL A 48 -1.34 33.74 29.62
N LEU A 49 -0.22 33.37 30.25
CA LEU A 49 0.85 32.59 29.61
C LEU A 49 0.39 31.19 29.16
N LEU A 50 -0.75 30.68 29.67
CA LEU A 50 -1.34 29.45 29.15
C LEU A 50 -1.68 29.59 27.68
N ILE A 51 -2.22 30.72 27.22
CA ILE A 51 -2.67 30.91 25.84
C ILE A 51 -1.53 30.65 24.83
N PRO A 52 -0.37 31.34 24.88
CA PRO A 52 0.73 31.08 23.95
C PRO A 52 1.35 29.69 24.15
N THR A 53 1.31 29.15 25.37
CA THR A 53 1.80 27.79 25.67
C THR A 53 0.94 26.72 25.01
N VAL A 54 -0.39 26.81 25.12
CA VAL A 54 -1.34 25.90 24.46
C VAL A 54 -1.18 26.00 22.94
N LEU A 55 -1.08 27.21 22.41
CA LEU A 55 -0.85 27.44 20.98
C LEU A 55 0.47 26.81 20.51
N ALA A 56 1.53 26.86 21.31
CA ALA A 56 2.79 26.21 21.00
C ALA A 56 2.62 24.70 20.81
N PHE A 57 1.96 24.01 21.76
CA PHE A 57 1.69 22.57 21.65
C PHE A 57 0.72 22.22 20.52
N MET A 58 -0.18 23.14 20.13
CA MET A 58 -1.11 22.96 19.02
C MET A 58 -0.52 23.21 17.64
N LEU A 59 0.55 24.00 17.52
CA LEU A 59 1.07 24.45 16.22
C LEU A 59 2.48 23.95 15.91
N LEU A 60 3.31 23.69 16.93
CA LEU A 60 4.71 23.32 16.73
C LEU A 60 4.97 21.83 17.00
N PRO A 61 6.12 21.30 16.52
CA PRO A 61 6.65 20.03 16.99
C PRO A 61 6.90 20.05 18.50
N TYR A 62 6.78 18.88 19.13
CA TYR A 62 6.87 18.74 20.59
C TYR A 62 8.13 19.38 21.20
N ALA A 63 9.29 19.24 20.55
CA ALA A 63 10.55 19.79 21.03
C ALA A 63 10.51 21.32 21.19
N TYR A 64 10.00 22.05 20.19
CA TYR A 64 9.90 23.50 20.26
C TYR A 64 8.84 23.96 21.27
N ALA A 65 7.70 23.26 21.34
CA ALA A 65 6.66 23.57 22.32
C ALA A 65 7.15 23.37 23.76
N ALA A 66 7.89 22.28 24.01
CA ALA A 66 8.50 22.01 25.31
C ALA A 66 9.55 23.06 25.69
N LEU A 67 10.37 23.51 24.73
CA LEU A 67 11.32 24.60 24.96
C LEU A 67 10.61 25.89 25.35
N LEU A 68 9.53 26.26 24.66
CA LEU A 68 8.77 27.47 24.98
C LEU A 68 8.09 27.40 26.36
N LEU A 69 7.59 26.22 26.74
CA LEU A 69 7.09 25.98 28.10
C LEU A 69 8.20 26.18 29.14
N LEU A 70 9.38 25.59 28.92
CA LEU A 70 10.53 25.73 29.82
C LEU A 70 10.96 27.19 29.97
N VAL A 71 11.00 27.94 28.87
CA VAL A 71 11.30 29.39 28.90
C VAL A 71 10.27 30.14 29.73
N SER A 72 8.98 29.85 29.55
CA SER A 72 7.89 30.47 30.31
C SER A 72 7.99 30.18 31.81
N VAL A 73 8.23 28.92 32.18
CA VAL A 73 8.42 28.50 33.58
C VAL A 73 9.67 29.11 34.20
N ALA A 74 10.78 29.16 33.47
CA ALA A 74 12.03 29.76 33.94
C ALA A 74 11.89 31.27 34.18
N ALA A 75 11.15 31.98 33.32
CA ALA A 75 10.86 33.41 33.50
C ALA A 75 9.99 33.68 34.72
N GLN A 76 8.99 32.82 35.00
CA GLN A 76 8.16 32.93 36.21
C GLN A 76 8.97 32.58 37.47
N ALA A 77 9.83 31.55 37.41
CA ALA A 77 10.70 31.18 38.51
C ALA A 77 11.71 32.28 38.86
N SER A 78 12.30 32.95 37.86
CA SER A 78 13.23 34.06 38.11
C SER A 78 12.53 35.27 38.76
N GLN A 79 11.29 35.56 38.36
CA GLN A 79 10.46 36.59 38.99
C GLN A 79 10.16 36.28 40.47
N LEU A 80 9.94 35.01 40.80
CA LEU A 80 9.72 34.57 42.19
C LEU A 80 11.00 34.71 43.03
N LEU A 81 12.17 34.35 42.49
CA LEU A 81 13.45 34.49 43.19
C LEU A 81 13.75 35.95 43.54
N LEU A 82 13.54 36.87 42.58
CA LEU A 82 13.70 38.31 42.81
C LEU A 82 12.73 38.82 43.89
N LEU A 83 11.48 38.34 43.90
CA LEU A 83 10.51 38.69 44.94
C LEU A 83 10.97 38.21 46.32
N SER A 84 11.51 36.99 46.41
CA SER A 84 11.95 36.38 47.67
C SER A 84 13.13 37.13 48.29
N GLU A 85 14.08 37.63 47.50
CA GLU A 85 15.21 38.44 47.99
C GLU A 85 14.73 39.77 48.62
N HIS A 86 13.70 40.40 48.04
CA HIS A 86 13.17 41.68 48.52
C HIS A 86 12.17 41.54 49.68
N ALA A 87 11.56 40.36 49.84
CA ALA A 87 10.51 40.10 50.82
C ALA A 87 11.02 39.69 52.23
N HIS A 88 12.34 39.57 52.42
CA HIS A 88 12.97 39.09 53.65
C HIS A 88 12.58 39.81 54.95
N HIS A 89 11.89 40.96 54.88
CA HIS A 89 11.52 41.69 56.08
C HIS A 89 10.06 41.57 56.53
N HIS A 90 8.99 41.41 55.71
CA HIS A 90 7.60 41.50 56.24
C HIS A 90 6.46 40.66 55.57
N ASN A 91 6.67 39.83 54.52
CA ASN A 91 5.52 39.24 53.76
C ASN A 91 5.66 37.75 53.36
N ALA A 92 5.76 36.83 54.33
CA ALA A 92 5.84 35.38 54.07
C ALA A 92 4.61 34.82 53.31
N ASN A 93 3.39 35.24 53.69
CA ASN A 93 2.14 34.77 53.06
C ASN A 93 2.04 35.10 51.56
N MET A 94 2.74 36.15 51.10
CA MET A 94 2.70 36.58 49.71
C MET A 94 3.59 35.71 48.82
N VAL A 95 4.72 35.24 49.36
CA VAL A 95 5.62 34.30 48.67
C VAL A 95 4.95 32.93 48.49
N ASP A 96 4.26 32.43 49.53
CA ASP A 96 3.53 31.15 49.47
C ASP A 96 2.39 31.20 48.43
N HIS A 97 1.64 32.30 48.38
CA HIS A 97 0.58 32.47 47.37
C HIS A 97 1.14 32.51 45.94
N SER A 98 2.25 33.21 45.72
CA SER A 98 2.95 33.25 44.43
C SER A 98 3.50 31.89 44.01
N GLN A 99 4.03 31.10 44.95
CA GLN A 99 4.45 29.72 44.69
C GLN A 99 3.28 28.84 44.25
N ALA A 100 2.13 28.95 44.93
CA ALA A 100 0.93 28.21 44.56
C ALA A 100 0.43 28.59 43.15
N MET A 101 0.54 29.86 42.76
CA MET A 101 0.17 30.34 41.44
C MET A 101 1.06 29.75 40.33
N ILE A 102 2.38 29.76 40.52
CA ILE A 102 3.34 29.17 39.57
C ILE A 102 3.16 27.65 39.50
N ALA A 103 2.97 26.98 40.63
CA ALA A 103 2.69 25.55 40.67
C ALA A 103 1.40 25.20 39.91
N GLY A 104 0.33 25.98 40.10
CA GLY A 104 -0.92 25.84 39.36
C GLY A 104 -0.74 26.03 37.85
N PHE A 105 0.03 27.03 37.43
CA PHE A 105 0.37 27.25 36.03
C PHE A 105 1.14 26.07 35.42
N VAL A 106 2.16 25.55 36.13
CA VAL A 106 2.95 24.40 35.67
C VAL A 106 2.07 23.16 35.53
N ILE A 107 1.30 22.83 36.57
CA ILE A 107 0.41 21.65 36.57
C ILE A 107 -0.60 21.75 35.41
N THR A 108 -1.25 22.91 35.25
CA THR A 108 -2.24 23.13 34.19
C THR A 108 -1.60 23.04 32.80
N SER A 109 -0.42 23.63 32.63
CA SER A 109 0.31 23.60 31.35
C SER A 109 0.75 22.20 30.98
N VAL A 110 1.27 21.42 31.94
CA VAL A 110 1.64 20.02 31.73
C VAL A 110 0.42 19.16 31.40
N LEU A 111 -0.69 19.33 32.13
CA LEU A 111 -1.92 18.60 31.87
C LEU A 111 -2.43 18.86 30.44
N ILE A 112 -2.47 20.13 30.03
CA ILE A 112 -2.88 20.51 28.67
C ILE A 112 -1.90 19.95 27.64
N ALA A 113 -0.59 20.02 27.88
CA ALA A 113 0.41 19.47 26.98
C ALA A 113 0.19 17.96 26.75
N VAL A 114 -0.07 17.20 27.82
CA VAL A 114 -0.38 15.76 27.74
C VAL A 114 -1.63 15.51 26.91
N ILE A 115 -2.72 16.24 27.18
CA ILE A 115 -3.99 16.10 26.46
C ILE A 115 -3.82 16.43 24.96
N VAL A 116 -3.12 17.52 24.63
CA VAL A 116 -2.88 17.92 23.25
C VAL A 116 -2.03 16.90 22.51
N VAL A 117 -0.97 16.37 23.15
CA VAL A 117 -0.13 15.30 22.56
C VAL A 117 -0.93 14.03 22.35
N TYR A 118 -1.79 13.65 23.30
CA TYR A 118 -2.68 12.51 23.18
C TYR A 118 -3.62 12.65 21.97
N PHE A 119 -4.33 13.78 21.85
CA PHE A 119 -5.24 14.01 20.72
C PHE A 119 -4.51 14.08 19.39
N ARG A 120 -3.34 14.71 19.31
CA ARG A 120 -2.53 14.72 18.07
C ARG A 120 -2.17 13.31 17.62
N ARG A 121 -1.76 12.44 18.55
CA ARG A 121 -1.47 11.03 18.24
C ARG A 121 -2.72 10.29 17.79
N GLN A 122 -3.85 10.53 18.42
CA GLN A 122 -5.11 9.87 18.08
C GLN A 122 -5.63 10.31 16.70
N ILE A 123 -5.57 11.59 16.37
CA ILE A 123 -5.94 12.13 15.06
C ILE A 123 -5.01 11.56 13.98
N ALA A 124 -3.69 11.61 14.20
CA ALA A 124 -2.72 11.09 13.24
C ALA A 124 -2.89 9.58 12.97
N ARG A 125 -3.31 8.80 13.98
CA ARG A 125 -3.67 7.37 13.79
C ARG A 125 -4.93 7.24 12.94
N ARG A 126 -6.02 7.94 13.31
CA ARG A 126 -7.27 7.91 12.54
C ARG A 126 -7.10 8.36 11.10
N GLU A 127 -6.28 9.37 10.83
CA GLU A 127 -5.99 9.83 9.47
C GLU A 127 -5.30 8.74 8.64
N ARG A 128 -4.33 8.03 9.23
CA ARG A 128 -3.66 6.89 8.56
C ARG A 128 -4.63 5.75 8.28
N ASP A 129 -5.46 5.40 9.26
CA ASP A 129 -6.45 4.33 9.10
C ASP A 129 -7.47 4.68 7.99
N LEU A 130 -7.92 5.94 7.94
CA LEU A 130 -8.82 6.43 6.89
C LEU A 130 -8.15 6.45 5.50
N GLN A 131 -6.87 6.83 5.43
CA GLN A 131 -6.11 6.78 4.18
C GLN A 131 -6.00 5.34 3.66
N GLN A 132 -5.63 4.39 4.52
CA GLN A 132 -5.55 2.98 4.17
C GLN A 132 -6.91 2.42 3.73
N LEU A 133 -8.00 2.81 4.40
CA LEU A 133 -9.34 2.38 4.02
C LEU A 133 -9.74 2.92 2.63
N ARG A 134 -9.45 4.19 2.35
CA ARG A 134 -9.71 4.80 1.03
C ARG A 134 -8.90 4.14 -0.09
N GLU A 135 -7.63 3.85 0.16
CA GLU A 135 -6.78 3.16 -0.82
C GLU A 135 -7.33 1.78 -1.15
N ARG A 136 -7.76 1.02 -0.13
CA ARG A 136 -8.42 -0.28 -0.34
C ARG A 136 -9.72 -0.15 -1.12
N GLN A 137 -10.58 0.80 -0.76
CA GLN A 137 -11.84 1.02 -1.45
C GLN A 137 -11.62 1.38 -2.93
N LEU A 138 -10.69 2.28 -3.24
CA LEU A 138 -10.37 2.65 -4.62
C LEU A 138 -9.83 1.45 -5.42
N ARG A 139 -9.00 0.61 -4.78
CA ARG A 139 -8.50 -0.63 -5.39
C ARG A 139 -9.64 -1.59 -5.71
N ASP A 140 -10.58 -1.79 -4.79
CA ASP A 140 -11.74 -2.67 -4.99
C ASP A 140 -12.69 -2.15 -6.07
N GLU A 141 -12.95 -0.84 -6.09
CA GLU A 141 -13.74 -0.18 -7.14
C GLU A 141 -13.10 -0.34 -8.53
N GLN A 142 -11.78 -0.18 -8.62
CA GLN A 142 -11.05 -0.38 -9.87
C GLN A 142 -11.12 -1.83 -10.37
N LEU A 143 -10.97 -2.81 -9.48
CA LEU A 143 -11.12 -4.22 -9.82
C LEU A 143 -12.55 -4.54 -10.30
N LEU A 144 -13.57 -4.00 -9.63
CA LEU A 144 -14.97 -4.17 -10.04
C LEU A 144 -15.24 -3.52 -11.41
N ALA A 145 -14.69 -2.33 -11.66
CA ALA A 145 -14.80 -1.64 -12.94
C ALA A 145 -14.15 -2.44 -14.08
N ILE A 146 -12.93 -2.98 -13.85
CA ILE A 146 -12.24 -3.86 -14.81
C ILE A 146 -13.06 -5.13 -15.06
N GLY A 147 -13.56 -5.79 -14.01
CA GLY A 147 -14.40 -6.98 -14.14
C GLY A 147 -15.69 -6.71 -14.94
N THR A 148 -16.33 -5.57 -14.70
CA THR A 148 -17.55 -5.15 -15.41
C THR A 148 -17.26 -4.83 -16.87
N ALA A 149 -16.17 -4.10 -17.15
CA ALA A 149 -15.75 -3.78 -18.51
C ALA A 149 -15.35 -5.04 -19.30
N ALA A 150 -14.64 -5.98 -18.67
CA ALA A 150 -14.29 -7.26 -19.28
C ALA A 150 -15.53 -8.11 -19.59
N ALA A 151 -16.53 -8.15 -18.69
CA ALA A 151 -17.79 -8.84 -18.93
C ALA A 151 -18.55 -8.24 -20.13
N GLN A 152 -18.63 -6.91 -20.19
CA GLN A 152 -19.29 -6.21 -21.29
C GLN A 152 -18.57 -6.43 -22.61
N PHE A 153 -17.25 -6.28 -22.64
CA PHE A 153 -16.43 -6.56 -23.83
C PHE A 153 -16.62 -8.00 -24.32
N THR A 154 -16.62 -8.97 -23.40
CA THR A 154 -16.82 -10.38 -23.74
C THR A 154 -18.21 -10.63 -24.32
N HIS A 155 -19.25 -10.00 -23.77
CA HIS A 155 -20.60 -10.05 -24.31
C HIS A 155 -20.68 -9.45 -25.72
N ASP A 156 -20.04 -8.30 -25.92
CA ASP A 156 -20.05 -7.57 -27.19
C ASP A 156 -19.27 -8.31 -28.28
N VAL A 157 -18.24 -9.10 -27.93
CA VAL A 157 -17.49 -9.96 -28.87
C VAL A 157 -18.14 -11.33 -29.07
N ALA A 158 -18.85 -11.87 -28.08
CA ALA A 158 -19.55 -13.16 -28.21
C ALA A 158 -20.62 -13.11 -29.31
N THR A 159 -21.31 -11.98 -29.46
CA THR A 159 -22.37 -11.79 -30.46
C THR A 159 -21.87 -11.89 -31.91
N PRO A 160 -20.89 -11.10 -32.37
CA PRO A 160 -20.34 -11.23 -33.72
C PRO A 160 -19.61 -12.56 -33.91
N ALA A 161 -19.02 -13.14 -32.86
CA ALA A 161 -18.43 -14.47 -32.96
C ALA A 161 -19.49 -15.56 -33.25
N GLN A 162 -20.71 -15.45 -32.72
CA GLN A 162 -21.80 -16.36 -33.11
C GLN A 162 -22.19 -16.17 -34.57
N SER A 163 -22.22 -14.94 -35.09
CA SER A 163 -22.49 -14.69 -36.51
C SER A 163 -21.42 -15.28 -37.43
N ILE A 164 -20.14 -15.12 -37.09
CA ILE A 164 -19.03 -15.72 -37.87
C ILE A 164 -19.10 -17.25 -37.82
N LYS A 165 -19.48 -17.83 -36.68
CA LYS A 165 -19.70 -19.28 -36.57
C LYS A 165 -20.74 -19.76 -37.58
N PHE A 166 -21.87 -19.07 -37.67
CA PHE A 166 -22.93 -19.44 -38.61
C PHE A 166 -22.45 -19.38 -40.07
N LEU A 167 -21.69 -18.34 -40.44
CA LEU A 167 -21.10 -18.23 -41.78
C LEU A 167 -20.09 -19.35 -42.08
N LEU A 168 -19.31 -19.77 -41.07
CA LEU A 168 -18.38 -20.90 -41.21
C LEU A 168 -19.12 -22.24 -41.33
N GLU A 169 -20.24 -22.42 -40.62
CA GLU A 169 -21.10 -23.59 -40.74
C GLU A 169 -21.75 -23.65 -42.14
N GLU A 170 -22.28 -22.53 -42.65
CA GLU A 170 -22.83 -22.42 -44.00
C GLU A 170 -21.80 -22.75 -45.08
N ALA A 171 -20.59 -22.18 -44.98
CA ALA A 171 -19.49 -22.49 -45.92
C ALA A 171 -18.98 -23.95 -45.83
N ASN A 172 -19.27 -24.64 -44.73
CA ASN A 172 -18.93 -26.05 -44.55
C ASN A 172 -19.99 -27.00 -45.14
N GLU A 173 -21.21 -26.52 -45.41
CA GLU A 173 -22.30 -27.29 -46.04
C GLU A 173 -22.17 -27.36 -47.57
N ASP A 174 -21.29 -26.56 -48.18
CA ASP A 174 -20.98 -26.63 -49.62
C ASP A 174 -20.45 -28.03 -50.01
N ALA A 175 -20.86 -28.52 -51.18
CA ALA A 175 -20.51 -29.87 -51.66
C ALA A 175 -18.99 -30.11 -51.81
N HIS A 176 -18.20 -29.05 -51.96
CA HIS A 176 -16.73 -29.08 -52.02
C HIS A 176 -16.15 -27.93 -51.18
N PRO A 177 -16.09 -28.09 -49.85
CA PRO A 177 -15.62 -27.04 -48.98
C PRO A 177 -14.11 -26.78 -49.22
N PRO A 178 -13.66 -25.52 -49.15
CA PRO A 178 -12.26 -25.18 -49.38
C PRO A 178 -11.33 -25.82 -48.34
N ALA A 179 -10.13 -26.26 -48.75
CA ALA A 179 -9.17 -26.89 -47.84
C ALA A 179 -8.69 -25.99 -46.66
N TRP A 180 -8.79 -24.66 -46.81
CA TRP A 180 -8.46 -23.70 -45.75
C TRP A 180 -9.57 -23.55 -44.69
N LEU A 181 -10.78 -24.05 -44.95
CA LEU A 181 -11.93 -23.89 -44.06
C LEU A 181 -11.75 -24.68 -42.75
N ALA A 182 -11.28 -25.93 -42.83
CA ALA A 182 -11.05 -26.79 -41.67
C ALA A 182 -10.04 -26.19 -40.65
N PRO A 183 -8.83 -25.74 -41.05
CA PRO A 183 -7.91 -25.10 -40.11
C PRO A 183 -8.45 -23.77 -39.57
N LEU A 184 -9.21 -23.01 -40.36
CA LEU A 184 -9.86 -21.77 -39.89
C LEU A 184 -10.91 -22.05 -38.81
N ASN A 185 -11.74 -23.09 -38.99
CA ASN A 185 -12.78 -23.47 -38.04
C ASN A 185 -12.17 -23.92 -36.69
N ILE A 186 -11.03 -24.63 -36.73
CA ILE A 186 -10.26 -24.98 -35.52
C ILE A 186 -9.77 -23.73 -34.78
N GLN A 187 -9.21 -22.74 -35.49
CA GLN A 187 -8.76 -21.50 -34.84
C GLN A 187 -9.94 -20.70 -34.30
N PHE A 188 -11.07 -20.69 -35.01
CA PHE A 188 -12.26 -19.99 -34.59
C PHE A 188 -12.88 -20.61 -33.33
N GLN A 189 -12.96 -21.95 -33.24
CA GLN A 189 -13.37 -22.65 -32.02
C GLN A 189 -12.47 -22.31 -30.82
N ARG A 190 -11.15 -22.16 -31.02
CA ARG A 190 -10.23 -21.74 -29.94
C ARG A 190 -10.56 -20.33 -29.44
N ILE A 191 -10.83 -19.40 -30.35
CA ILE A 191 -11.24 -18.02 -29.99
C ILE A 191 -12.56 -18.05 -29.20
N GLN A 192 -13.53 -18.87 -29.62
CA GLN A 192 -14.80 -19.01 -28.89
C GLN A 192 -14.62 -19.58 -27.48
N ASN A 193 -13.75 -20.58 -27.31
CA ASN A 193 -13.43 -21.13 -25.99
C ASN A 193 -12.78 -20.07 -25.09
N HIS A 194 -11.79 -19.31 -25.60
CA HIS A 194 -11.16 -18.23 -24.83
C HIS A 194 -12.15 -17.13 -24.42
N LEU A 195 -13.09 -16.76 -25.30
CA LEU A 195 -14.15 -15.79 -24.96
C LEU A 195 -15.07 -16.33 -23.87
N GLN A 196 -15.39 -17.62 -23.90
CA GLN A 196 -16.23 -18.24 -22.87
C GLN A 196 -15.52 -18.31 -21.52
N ASP A 197 -14.22 -18.62 -21.51
CA ASP A 197 -13.39 -18.59 -20.31
C ASP A 197 -13.32 -17.18 -19.71
N TRP A 198 -13.10 -16.15 -20.55
CA TRP A 198 -13.11 -14.74 -20.13
C TRP A 198 -14.44 -14.32 -19.51
N ARG A 199 -15.56 -14.79 -20.07
CA ARG A 199 -16.90 -14.50 -19.55
C ARG A 199 -17.09 -15.07 -18.15
N LEU A 200 -16.67 -16.31 -17.93
CA LEU A 200 -16.77 -16.98 -16.63
C LEU A 200 -15.88 -16.28 -15.58
N ILE A 201 -14.67 -15.87 -15.97
CA ILE A 201 -13.78 -15.09 -15.12
C ILE A 201 -14.42 -13.75 -14.72
N ALA A 202 -15.00 -13.03 -15.69
CA ALA A 202 -15.61 -11.72 -15.44
C ALA A 202 -16.87 -11.83 -14.56
N ASP A 203 -17.70 -12.86 -14.76
CA ASP A 203 -18.87 -13.12 -13.92
C ASP A 203 -18.50 -13.48 -12.48
N ASP A 204 -17.41 -14.22 -12.26
CA ASP A 204 -16.95 -14.57 -10.91
C ASP A 204 -16.32 -13.38 -10.18
N ILE A 205 -15.57 -12.51 -10.89
CA ILE A 205 -15.09 -11.24 -10.32
C ILE A 205 -16.28 -10.40 -9.84
N ARG A 206 -17.32 -10.29 -10.68
CA ARG A 206 -18.53 -9.50 -10.38
C ARG A 206 -19.34 -10.08 -9.23
N ALA A 207 -19.46 -11.42 -9.17
CA ALA A 207 -20.25 -12.11 -8.16
C ALA A 207 -19.47 -12.44 -6.87
N GLN A 208 -18.18 -12.07 -6.79
CA GLN A 208 -17.27 -12.39 -5.69
C GLN A 208 -17.30 -13.89 -5.30
N ARG A 209 -17.51 -14.79 -6.27
CA ARG A 209 -17.67 -16.23 -5.99
C ARG A 209 -16.33 -16.87 -5.75
N LEU A 210 -16.13 -17.36 -4.53
CA LEU A 210 -15.00 -18.19 -4.18
C LEU A 210 -15.25 -19.64 -4.63
N HIS A 211 -14.25 -20.21 -5.26
CA HIS A 211 -14.16 -21.62 -5.62
C HIS A 211 -13.15 -22.30 -4.71
N GLU A 212 -13.48 -23.50 -4.25
CA GLU A 212 -12.54 -24.33 -3.50
C GLU A 212 -11.74 -25.18 -4.48
N TYR A 213 -10.46 -24.86 -4.60
CA TYR A 213 -9.50 -25.64 -5.36
C TYR A 213 -8.85 -26.67 -4.43
N LYS A 214 -9.13 -27.96 -4.65
CA LYS A 214 -8.35 -29.03 -4.04
C LYS A 214 -6.95 -29.04 -4.64
N GLU A 215 -5.96 -29.41 -3.84
CA GLU A 215 -4.56 -29.49 -4.29
C GLU A 215 -4.37 -30.19 -5.65
N VAL A 216 -4.89 -31.43 -5.77
CA VAL A 216 -4.70 -32.25 -6.97
C VAL A 216 -5.35 -31.60 -8.19
N GLU A 217 -6.54 -31.01 -8.01
CA GLU A 217 -7.29 -30.34 -9.06
C GLU A 217 -6.61 -29.04 -9.49
N LEU A 218 -6.08 -28.26 -8.53
CA LEU A 218 -5.32 -27.04 -8.79
C LEU A 218 -4.07 -27.36 -9.61
N TRP A 219 -3.28 -28.33 -9.15
CA TRP A 219 -2.05 -28.73 -9.80
C TRP A 219 -2.27 -29.26 -11.21
N LYS A 220 -3.29 -30.10 -11.40
CA LYS A 220 -3.71 -30.61 -12.71
C LYS A 220 -4.17 -29.47 -13.62
N SER A 221 -4.98 -28.54 -13.11
CA SER A 221 -5.51 -27.41 -13.88
C SER A 221 -4.39 -26.49 -14.36
N ILE A 222 -3.42 -26.18 -13.49
CA ILE A 222 -2.25 -25.36 -13.87
C ILE A 222 -1.46 -26.02 -15.00
N LYS A 223 -1.15 -27.32 -14.89
CA LYS A 223 -0.45 -28.05 -15.95
C LYS A 223 -1.21 -28.04 -17.28
N GLN A 224 -2.51 -28.29 -17.23
CA GLN A 224 -3.36 -28.36 -18.41
C GLN A 224 -3.50 -26.99 -19.10
N LEU A 225 -3.73 -25.92 -18.32
CA LEU A 225 -3.79 -24.55 -18.83
C LEU A 225 -2.47 -24.12 -19.46
N LEU A 226 -1.33 -24.46 -18.85
CA LEU A 226 -0.03 -24.12 -19.42
C LEU A 226 0.23 -24.87 -20.74
N LEU A 227 -0.11 -26.15 -20.80
CA LEU A 227 0.05 -26.97 -22.01
C LEU A 227 -0.79 -26.41 -23.18
N VAL A 228 -1.98 -25.87 -22.89
CA VAL A 228 -2.82 -25.21 -23.89
C VAL A 228 -2.24 -23.86 -24.30
N ALA A 229 -1.77 -23.06 -23.35
CA ALA A 229 -1.28 -21.71 -23.61
C ALA A 229 0.09 -21.70 -24.33
N ARG A 230 0.98 -22.63 -23.99
CA ARG A 230 2.36 -22.71 -24.48
C ARG A 230 2.80 -24.17 -24.64
N PRO A 231 2.31 -24.90 -25.66
CA PRO A 231 2.68 -26.30 -25.90
C PRO A 231 4.19 -26.50 -26.17
N GLU A 232 4.89 -25.47 -26.61
CA GLU A 232 6.32 -25.44 -26.87
C GLU A 232 7.20 -25.21 -25.62
N ALA A 233 6.62 -24.90 -24.45
CA ALA A 233 7.39 -24.60 -23.25
C ALA A 233 8.01 -25.86 -22.61
N SER A 234 9.33 -25.82 -22.34
CA SER A 234 10.04 -26.88 -21.62
C SER A 234 9.93 -26.66 -20.12
N VAL A 235 8.97 -27.32 -19.46
CA VAL A 235 8.72 -27.16 -18.02
C VAL A 235 8.91 -28.47 -17.27
N GLN A 236 9.83 -28.45 -16.31
CA GLN A 236 10.07 -29.56 -15.38
C GLN A 236 9.26 -29.38 -14.10
N TRP A 237 8.24 -30.22 -13.95
CA TRP A 237 7.33 -30.19 -12.81
C TRP A 237 7.79 -31.10 -11.69
N HIS A 238 8.03 -30.53 -10.52
CA HIS A 238 8.32 -31.27 -9.29
C HIS A 238 7.23 -31.00 -8.26
N ARG A 239 6.76 -32.06 -7.62
CA ARG A 239 5.82 -32.00 -6.52
C ARG A 239 6.48 -32.70 -5.33
N ASP A 240 6.40 -32.10 -4.16
CA ASP A 240 6.75 -32.80 -2.93
C ASP A 240 5.63 -33.82 -2.61
N ASP A 241 5.98 -35.10 -2.56
CA ASP A 241 5.04 -36.25 -2.49
C ASP A 241 4.36 -36.42 -1.12
N ALA A 242 4.46 -35.43 -0.24
CA ALA A 242 3.72 -35.48 1.00
C ALA A 242 2.22 -35.29 0.71
N ASP A 243 1.43 -36.29 1.14
CA ASP A 243 -0.04 -36.35 1.06
C ASP A 243 -0.68 -35.20 1.86
N TYR A 244 -0.64 -34.00 1.29
CA TYR A 244 -1.26 -32.83 1.88
C TYR A 244 -2.65 -32.62 1.27
N LEU A 245 -3.68 -33.05 1.99
CA LEU A 245 -5.07 -32.69 1.68
C LEU A 245 -5.31 -31.25 2.14
N TYR A 246 -5.24 -30.30 1.20
CA TYR A 246 -5.60 -28.91 1.44
C TYR A 246 -6.57 -28.39 0.39
N THR A 247 -7.36 -27.40 0.80
CA THR A 247 -8.22 -26.59 -0.06
C THR A 247 -7.76 -25.15 -0.07
N LEU A 248 -7.74 -24.58 -1.27
CA LEU A 248 -7.45 -23.17 -1.50
C LEU A 248 -8.74 -22.49 -1.95
N SER A 249 -9.17 -21.46 -1.24
CA SER A 249 -10.37 -20.70 -1.57
C SER A 249 -10.00 -19.46 -2.38
N ALA A 250 -10.30 -19.45 -3.67
CA ALA A 250 -10.07 -18.31 -4.56
C ALA A 250 -11.11 -18.23 -5.66
N ASP A 251 -11.28 -17.09 -6.32
CA ASP A 251 -12.11 -17.03 -7.52
C ASP A 251 -11.35 -17.55 -8.77
N ARG A 252 -12.02 -17.61 -9.92
CA ARG A 252 -11.43 -18.12 -11.17
C ARG A 252 -10.30 -17.28 -11.76
N THR A 253 -9.98 -16.12 -11.20
CA THR A 253 -8.83 -15.30 -11.63
C THR A 253 -7.49 -15.86 -11.14
N LEU A 254 -7.48 -16.73 -10.13
CA LEU A 254 -6.26 -17.30 -9.58
C LEU A 254 -5.47 -18.09 -10.63
N LEU A 255 -6.14 -18.99 -11.34
CA LEU A 255 -5.49 -19.84 -12.34
C LEU A 255 -4.82 -19.00 -13.46
N PRO A 256 -5.51 -18.05 -14.11
CA PRO A 256 -4.88 -17.12 -15.05
C PRO A 256 -3.71 -16.33 -14.46
N ALA A 257 -3.79 -15.87 -13.21
CA ALA A 257 -2.70 -15.13 -12.56
C ALA A 257 -1.46 -16.01 -12.36
N VAL A 258 -1.64 -17.22 -11.82
CA VAL A 258 -0.54 -18.18 -11.64
C VAL A 258 0.07 -18.59 -12.99
N ILE A 259 -0.76 -18.85 -14.00
CA ILE A 259 -0.30 -19.17 -15.35
C ILE A 259 0.46 -18.01 -15.99
N SER A 260 0.00 -16.77 -15.82
CA SER A 260 0.71 -15.59 -16.34
C SER A 260 2.10 -15.47 -15.74
N VAL A 261 2.28 -15.75 -14.43
CA VAL A 261 3.62 -15.78 -13.82
C VAL A 261 4.49 -16.86 -14.44
N ILE A 262 3.96 -18.07 -14.66
CA ILE A 262 4.72 -19.17 -15.27
C ILE A 262 5.07 -18.85 -16.74
N ILE A 263 4.15 -18.28 -17.52
CA ILE A 263 4.39 -17.86 -18.90
C ILE A 263 5.50 -16.82 -18.97
N ASN A 264 5.49 -15.82 -18.08
CA ASN A 264 6.55 -14.81 -18.02
C ASN A 264 7.93 -15.46 -17.76
N SER A 265 7.99 -16.46 -16.87
CA SER A 265 9.22 -17.24 -16.64
C SER A 265 9.64 -18.05 -17.87
N CYS A 266 8.71 -18.65 -18.61
CA CYS A 266 8.99 -19.36 -19.86
C CYS A 266 9.50 -18.41 -20.96
N GLU A 267 8.93 -17.21 -21.07
CA GLU A 267 9.37 -16.18 -22.03
C GLU A 267 10.79 -15.69 -21.72
N ALA A 268 11.12 -15.51 -20.44
CA ALA A 268 12.47 -15.17 -20.02
C ALA A 268 13.47 -16.30 -20.31
N ALA A 269 13.11 -17.56 -20.02
CA ALA A 269 13.95 -18.72 -20.31
C ALA A 269 14.22 -18.89 -21.81
N ALA A 270 13.20 -18.66 -22.66
CA ALA A 270 13.29 -18.78 -24.11
C ALA A 270 14.33 -17.85 -24.78
N LYS A 271 14.80 -16.81 -24.08
CA LYS A 271 15.85 -15.89 -24.54
C LYS A 271 17.26 -16.34 -24.15
N THR A 272 17.41 -17.52 -23.55
CA THR A 272 18.69 -18.05 -23.07
C THR A 272 19.02 -19.36 -23.76
N ASP A 273 20.25 -19.87 -23.58
CA ASP A 273 20.64 -21.17 -24.13
C ASP A 273 19.93 -22.36 -23.44
N ASP A 274 19.30 -22.11 -22.28
CA ASP A 274 18.51 -23.10 -21.54
C ASP A 274 17.07 -22.62 -21.36
N ASN A 275 16.17 -23.20 -22.16
CA ASN A 275 14.75 -22.87 -22.16
C ASN A 275 13.96 -23.60 -21.07
N THR A 276 14.64 -24.28 -20.14
CA THR A 276 14.00 -25.09 -19.11
C THR A 276 13.54 -24.23 -17.94
N VAL A 277 12.26 -24.38 -17.56
CA VAL A 277 11.69 -23.79 -16.35
C VAL A 277 11.40 -24.89 -15.34
N HIS A 278 11.89 -24.74 -14.11
CA HIS A 278 11.63 -25.68 -13.04
C HIS A 278 10.50 -25.14 -12.16
N VAL A 279 9.40 -25.89 -12.05
CA VAL A 279 8.26 -25.52 -11.21
C VAL A 279 8.11 -26.52 -10.09
N VAL A 280 8.22 -26.06 -8.85
CA VAL A 280 8.16 -26.87 -7.64
C VAL A 280 6.96 -26.44 -6.79
N SER A 281 6.08 -27.38 -6.46
CA SER A 281 4.98 -27.15 -5.53
C SER A 281 5.28 -27.79 -4.17
N LYS A 282 5.17 -26.99 -3.11
CA LYS A 282 5.38 -27.41 -1.71
C LYS A 282 4.27 -26.86 -0.81
N LEU A 283 4.09 -27.50 0.33
CA LEU A 283 3.31 -26.97 1.43
C LEU A 283 4.25 -26.67 2.60
N GLU A 284 4.27 -25.43 3.06
CA GLU A 284 5.06 -25.01 4.21
C GLU A 284 4.20 -24.16 5.14
N HIS A 285 4.18 -24.46 6.44
CA HIS A 285 3.50 -23.63 7.46
C HIS A 285 2.02 -23.28 7.13
N SER A 286 1.24 -24.23 6.61
CA SER A 286 -0.16 -24.02 6.16
C SER A 286 -0.31 -23.00 5.02
N ARG A 287 0.74 -22.81 4.23
CA ARG A 287 0.72 -22.05 2.98
C ARG A 287 1.18 -22.94 1.83
N TRP A 288 0.41 -22.90 0.75
CA TRP A 288 0.85 -23.48 -0.51
C TRP A 288 1.89 -22.56 -1.13
N GLN A 289 3.05 -23.12 -1.46
CA GLN A 289 4.17 -22.42 -2.06
C GLN A 289 4.47 -22.99 -3.44
N LEU A 290 4.43 -22.14 -4.46
CA LEU A 290 4.82 -22.46 -5.82
C LEU A 290 6.10 -21.72 -6.16
N SER A 291 7.18 -22.47 -6.34
CA SER A 291 8.50 -21.94 -6.70
C SER A 291 8.77 -22.19 -8.18
N ILE A 292 9.02 -21.13 -8.93
CA ILE A 292 9.28 -21.15 -10.37
C ILE A 292 10.70 -20.62 -10.57
N ARG A 293 11.59 -21.48 -11.08
CA ARG A 293 12.98 -21.13 -11.36
C ARG A 293 13.21 -21.12 -12.86
N ASN A 294 13.74 -20.01 -13.36
CA ASN A 294 14.12 -19.86 -14.76
C ASN A 294 15.44 -19.10 -14.90
N ARG A 295 16.16 -19.39 -15.97
CA ARG A 295 17.36 -18.63 -16.34
C ARG A 295 16.96 -17.26 -16.91
N ILE A 296 17.84 -16.28 -16.77
CA ILE A 296 17.66 -14.95 -17.36
C ILE A 296 18.81 -14.55 -18.27
N SER A 297 18.48 -13.81 -19.33
CA SER A 297 19.47 -13.23 -20.22
C SER A 297 20.18 -12.05 -19.54
N SER A 298 21.39 -11.74 -19.99
CA SER A 298 22.14 -10.58 -19.49
C SER A 298 21.50 -9.23 -19.82
N GLN A 299 20.55 -9.19 -20.75
CA GLN A 299 19.82 -7.98 -21.16
C GLN A 299 18.62 -7.67 -20.25
N ASP A 300 18.02 -8.68 -19.63
CA ASP A 300 16.88 -8.51 -18.71
C ASP A 300 17.31 -8.13 -17.28
N LYS A 301 18.62 -8.00 -17.03
CA LYS A 301 19.23 -7.67 -15.71
C LYS A 301 18.70 -6.37 -15.11
N ASN A 302 18.43 -5.34 -15.93
CA ASN A 302 17.96 -4.02 -15.47
C ASN A 302 16.45 -4.00 -15.12
N VAL A 303 15.66 -4.95 -15.63
CA VAL A 303 14.20 -4.96 -15.45
C VAL A 303 13.81 -5.38 -14.03
N LEU A 304 14.63 -6.20 -13.36
CA LEU A 304 14.39 -6.67 -11.99
C LEU A 304 14.61 -5.58 -10.94
N GLU A 305 15.63 -4.75 -11.10
CA GLU A 305 15.83 -3.59 -10.22
C GLU A 305 14.67 -2.60 -10.36
N GLN A 306 14.14 -2.42 -11.57
CA GLN A 306 12.98 -1.57 -11.83
C GLN A 306 11.66 -2.16 -11.31
N LEU A 307 11.42 -3.46 -11.46
CA LEU A 307 10.23 -4.14 -10.91
C LEU A 307 10.27 -4.17 -9.38
N GLY A 308 11.43 -4.46 -8.78
CA GLY A 308 11.64 -4.38 -7.33
C GLY A 308 11.45 -2.96 -6.79
N GLN A 309 11.97 -1.94 -7.48
CA GLN A 309 11.78 -0.53 -7.09
C GLN A 309 10.34 -0.03 -7.29
N GLN A 310 9.66 -0.39 -8.39
CA GLN A 310 8.27 -0.02 -8.63
C GLN A 310 7.29 -0.68 -7.64
N LEU A 311 7.59 -1.90 -7.18
CA LEU A 311 6.80 -2.59 -6.15
C LEU A 311 7.12 -2.10 -4.72
N VAL A 312 8.35 -1.64 -4.44
CA VAL A 312 8.66 -0.92 -3.19
C VAL A 312 8.00 0.46 -3.19
N GLN A 313 7.87 1.10 -4.35
CA GLN A 313 7.16 2.37 -4.52
C GLN A 313 5.64 2.23 -4.64
N SER A 314 5.05 1.07 -4.91
CA SER A 314 3.58 0.91 -4.80
C SER A 314 3.06 1.02 -3.36
N ASN A 315 3.96 0.96 -2.36
CA ASN A 315 3.69 1.35 -0.96
C ASN A 315 3.91 2.85 -0.68
N LYS A 316 4.40 3.63 -1.65
CA LYS A 316 4.62 5.09 -1.57
C LYS A 316 4.51 5.74 -2.97
N SER A 317 3.33 6.31 -3.22
CA SER A 317 2.95 7.16 -4.37
C SER A 317 2.81 6.47 -5.73
N LEU A 318 1.56 6.30 -6.16
CA LEU A 318 1.18 6.46 -7.56
C LEU A 318 1.35 7.96 -7.90
N ASP A 319 2.36 8.30 -8.68
CA ASP A 319 2.41 9.62 -9.32
C ASP A 319 1.58 9.59 -10.61
N SER A 320 0.71 10.58 -10.71
CA SER A 320 -0.26 10.78 -11.78
C SER A 320 0.42 11.49 -12.94
N ASP A 321 0.60 10.85 -14.11
CA ASP A 321 0.39 11.55 -15.40
C ASP A 321 0.52 10.72 -16.69
N THR A 322 0.94 9.44 -16.66
CA THR A 322 1.19 8.71 -17.92
C THR A 322 0.46 7.37 -17.97
N GLY A 323 -0.88 7.43 -18.03
CA GLY A 323 -1.81 6.29 -18.16
C GLY A 323 -1.61 5.42 -19.40
N VAL A 324 -0.42 4.82 -19.54
CA VAL A 324 -0.02 3.87 -20.57
C VAL A 324 0.76 2.78 -19.84
N ILE A 325 0.08 1.68 -19.52
CA ILE A 325 0.75 0.46 -19.08
C ILE A 325 1.38 -0.16 -20.33
N LEU A 326 2.65 0.15 -20.60
CA LEU A 326 3.41 -0.45 -21.70
C LEU A 326 3.48 -1.98 -21.53
N GLY A 327 3.18 -2.68 -22.62
CA GLY A 327 2.90 -4.12 -22.71
C GLY A 327 4.04 -5.10 -22.44
N MET A 328 4.87 -4.90 -21.41
CA MET A 328 5.82 -5.93 -20.93
C MET A 328 5.91 -6.05 -19.38
N GLY A 329 5.19 -5.22 -18.62
CA GLY A 329 5.15 -5.29 -17.13
C GLY A 329 3.76 -5.47 -16.52
N ALA A 330 2.69 -5.32 -17.32
CA ALA A 330 1.30 -5.38 -16.85
C ALA A 330 0.94 -6.73 -16.22
N GLY A 331 1.40 -7.83 -16.83
CA GLY A 331 1.04 -9.19 -16.42
C GLY A 331 1.57 -9.55 -15.02
N ALA A 332 2.80 -9.12 -14.69
CA ALA A 332 3.37 -9.36 -13.36
C ALA A 332 2.65 -8.54 -12.27
N VAL A 333 2.31 -7.28 -12.56
CA VAL A 333 1.57 -6.41 -11.64
C VAL A 333 0.15 -6.94 -11.40
N ILE A 334 -0.56 -7.32 -12.47
CA ILE A 334 -1.93 -7.86 -12.36
C ILE A 334 -1.92 -9.21 -11.64
N SER A 335 -0.94 -10.09 -11.94
CA SER A 335 -0.84 -11.38 -11.27
C SER A 335 -0.56 -11.24 -9.77
N ASN A 336 0.33 -10.30 -9.38
CA ASN A 336 0.57 -10.02 -7.96
C ASN A 336 -0.67 -9.46 -7.27
N VAL A 337 -1.38 -8.51 -7.89
CA VAL A 337 -2.62 -7.93 -7.35
C VAL A 337 -3.68 -9.00 -7.10
N THR A 338 -3.83 -9.95 -8.02
CA THR A 338 -4.75 -11.09 -7.90
C THR A 338 -4.32 -12.04 -6.78
N ILE A 339 -3.03 -12.32 -6.63
CA ILE A 339 -2.52 -13.22 -5.57
C ILE A 339 -2.67 -12.58 -4.18
N GLU A 340 -2.40 -11.29 -4.04
CA GLU A 340 -2.62 -10.52 -2.80
C GLU A 340 -4.08 -10.49 -2.36
N LYS A 341 -5.01 -10.43 -3.32
CA LYS A 341 -6.46 -10.47 -3.05
C LYS A 341 -6.87 -11.69 -2.21
N PHE A 342 -6.17 -12.82 -2.39
CA PHE A 342 -6.42 -14.06 -1.64
C PHE A 342 -5.49 -14.24 -0.43
N GLY A 343 -4.87 -13.15 0.06
CA GLY A 343 -3.96 -13.19 1.21
C GLY A 343 -2.60 -13.82 0.90
N GLY A 344 -2.27 -13.98 -0.38
CA GLY A 344 -1.00 -14.49 -0.84
C GLY A 344 0.05 -13.41 -1.10
N HIS A 345 1.27 -13.84 -1.39
CA HIS A 345 2.38 -12.95 -1.75
C HIS A 345 3.19 -13.55 -2.90
N VAL A 346 3.73 -12.68 -3.76
CA VAL A 346 4.71 -13.07 -4.78
C VAL A 346 6.05 -12.44 -4.45
N ARG A 347 7.12 -13.22 -4.48
CA ARG A 347 8.49 -12.76 -4.27
C ARG A 347 9.36 -13.19 -5.44
N TRP A 348 10.27 -12.31 -5.84
CA TRP A 348 11.29 -12.60 -6.84
C TRP A 348 12.67 -12.46 -6.19
N GLU A 349 13.49 -13.49 -6.32
CA GLU A 349 14.85 -13.52 -5.79
C GLU A 349 15.82 -13.86 -6.91
N LYS A 350 16.85 -13.03 -7.08
CA LYS A 350 17.93 -13.30 -8.01
C LYS A 350 18.88 -14.30 -7.38
N GLN A 351 19.17 -15.39 -8.08
CA GLN A 351 20.10 -16.42 -7.64
C GLN A 351 21.20 -16.59 -8.68
N GLN A 352 22.43 -16.73 -8.20
CA GLN A 352 23.59 -16.93 -9.04
C GLN A 352 24.11 -18.33 -8.77
N ASP A 353 24.21 -19.14 -9.82
CA ASP A 353 24.70 -20.51 -9.69
C ASP A 353 26.24 -20.56 -9.65
N GLU A 354 26.82 -21.69 -9.27
CA GLU A 354 28.29 -21.87 -9.15
C GLU A 354 29.07 -21.55 -10.45
N TYR A 355 28.40 -21.54 -11.60
CA TYR A 355 28.95 -21.22 -12.92
C TYR A 355 28.70 -19.76 -13.37
N GLU A 356 28.45 -18.82 -12.45
CA GLU A 356 28.12 -17.40 -12.71
C GLU A 356 26.86 -17.18 -13.58
N GLN A 357 26.03 -18.21 -13.77
CA GLN A 357 24.79 -18.09 -14.50
C GLN A 357 23.70 -17.52 -13.59
N GLU A 358 23.06 -16.45 -14.03
CA GLU A 358 21.99 -15.80 -13.27
C GLU A 358 20.64 -16.46 -13.55
N SER A 359 19.92 -16.75 -12.48
CA SER A 359 18.56 -17.29 -12.49
C SER A 359 17.65 -16.43 -11.61
N ILE A 360 16.35 -16.49 -11.87
CA ILE A 360 15.32 -15.94 -11.00
C ILE A 360 14.60 -17.10 -10.34
N LEU A 361 14.39 -16.97 -9.04
CA LEU A 361 13.40 -17.72 -8.29
C LEU A 361 12.19 -16.84 -8.04
N THR A 362 11.05 -17.20 -8.63
CA THR A 362 9.75 -16.59 -8.33
C THR A 362 8.99 -17.50 -7.38
N THR A 363 8.58 -16.98 -6.23
CA THR A 363 7.86 -17.73 -5.20
C THR A 363 6.48 -17.13 -5.00
N ILE A 364 5.44 -17.93 -5.23
CA ILE A 364 4.05 -17.58 -4.93
C ILE A 364 3.65 -18.32 -3.66
N GLU A 365 3.13 -17.60 -2.67
CA GLU A 365 2.62 -18.17 -1.42
C GLU A 365 1.15 -17.83 -1.27
N LEU A 366 0.31 -18.81 -0.99
CA LEU A 366 -1.13 -18.63 -0.74
C LEU A 366 -1.56 -19.37 0.51
N PRO A 367 -2.44 -18.77 1.35
CA PRO A 367 -2.99 -19.45 2.51
C PRO A 367 -3.87 -20.61 2.07
N VAL A 368 -3.76 -21.74 2.75
CA VAL A 368 -4.60 -22.92 2.49
C VAL A 368 -5.20 -23.46 3.78
N THR A 369 -6.37 -24.09 3.64
CA THR A 369 -7.04 -24.75 4.75
C THR A 369 -6.74 -26.24 4.67
N ARG A 370 -6.24 -26.83 5.75
CA ARG A 370 -6.04 -28.28 5.84
C ARG A 370 -7.41 -28.95 5.96
N GLN A 371 -7.66 -29.98 5.16
CA GLN A 371 -8.89 -30.77 5.26
C GLN A 371 -8.91 -31.65 6.50
#